data_AF-A0A914QA36-F1
#
_entry.id   AF-A0A914QA36-F1
#
_cell.length_a   1.000
_cell.length_b   1.000
_cell.length_c   1.000
_cell.angle_alpha   90.00
_cell.angle_beta   90.00
_cell.angle_gamma   90.00
#
_symmetry.space_group_name_H-M   'P 1'
#
loop_
_entity.id
_entity.type
_entity.pdbx_description
1 polymer ?
#
loop_
_entity_poly.entity_id
_entity_poly.type
_entity_poly.pdbx_seq_one_letter_code
_entity_poly.pdbx_strand_id
1 'polypeptide(L)'
;MGKISKLKFKRSNPDLSIDGIKQRTLRDVIGITIYQARLLLQCWPNIYSTGQSGPFASQLYSNLGKRNPKAKTILTKADGVAVFSQSDTDCTSMHTKLTLELIDAIIRTLDNPPTSIINYLTEIGQCHRTLKDEGMSTAMWDDLGDAILEGVRKNDLVRRHKELRRAWLAIIAFITDNIKQGHNTFKASPSTNDINDRNNKEQN
;
A
#
# COMPACT_ATOMS: atom_id res chain seq x y z
N MET A 1 -37.64 13.85 67.22
CA MET A 1 -37.42 14.72 66.04
C MET A 1 -35.93 14.82 65.79
N GLY A 2 -35.46 14.49 64.59
CA GLY A 2 -34.04 14.59 64.20
C GLY A 2 -33.70 13.64 63.05
N LYS A 3 -34.15 13.96 61.83
CA LYS A 3 -33.85 13.18 60.61
C LYS A 3 -32.37 13.31 60.27
N ILE A 4 -31.65 12.20 60.26
CA ILE A 4 -30.28 12.12 59.74
C ILE A 4 -30.38 12.14 58.20
N SER A 5 -30.01 13.28 57.61
CA SER A 5 -29.92 13.50 56.18
C SER A 5 -28.75 12.70 55.59
N LYS A 6 -29.07 11.70 54.75
CA LYS A 6 -28.07 11.03 53.91
C LYS A 6 -27.55 12.03 52.86
N LEU A 7 -26.34 12.54 53.07
CA LEU A 7 -25.57 13.24 52.04
C LEU A 7 -25.32 12.28 50.88
N LYS A 8 -26.10 12.44 49.79
CA LYS A 8 -25.82 11.78 48.51
C LYS A 8 -24.54 12.38 47.94
N PHE A 9 -23.44 11.67 48.05
CA PHE A 9 -22.21 11.96 47.32
C PHE A 9 -22.51 11.83 45.83
N LYS A 10 -22.76 12.96 45.17
CA LYS A 10 -22.99 13.07 43.73
C LYS A 10 -21.65 12.70 43.08
N ARG A 11 -21.48 11.43 42.70
CA ARG A 11 -20.39 11.00 41.81
C ARG A 11 -20.57 11.78 40.51
N SER A 12 -19.81 12.86 40.38
CA SER A 12 -19.52 13.47 39.09
C SER A 12 -18.78 12.41 38.29
N ASN A 13 -19.51 11.72 37.41
CA ASN A 13 -18.89 11.02 36.30
C ASN A 13 -18.10 12.09 35.54
N PRO A 14 -16.77 11.98 35.40
CA PRO A 14 -16.10 12.76 34.39
C PRO A 14 -16.63 12.21 33.07
N ASP A 15 -17.46 13.00 32.41
CA ASP A 15 -17.69 12.84 30.99
C ASP A 15 -16.34 13.08 30.31
N LEU A 16 -15.54 12.02 30.23
CA LEU A 16 -14.43 11.91 29.29
C LEU A 16 -15.05 11.63 27.92
N SER A 17 -15.91 12.54 27.46
CA SER A 17 -16.05 12.78 26.03
C SER A 17 -14.71 13.35 25.59
N ILE A 18 -13.81 12.44 25.21
CA ILE A 18 -12.59 12.78 24.50
C ILE A 18 -13.07 13.52 23.26
N ASP A 19 -12.95 14.85 23.28
CA ASP A 19 -13.14 15.71 22.12
C ASP A 19 -12.52 15.02 20.91
N GLY A 20 -13.37 14.74 19.92
CA GLY A 20 -13.20 13.66 18.96
C GLY A 20 -11.78 13.50 18.44
N ILE A 21 -11.17 12.34 18.74
CA ILE A 21 -10.02 11.85 17.99
C ILE A 21 -10.49 11.69 16.55
N LYS A 22 -10.28 12.72 15.72
CA LYS A 22 -10.46 12.61 14.29
C LYS A 22 -9.54 11.48 13.84
N GLN A 23 -10.15 10.38 13.41
CA GLN A 23 -9.42 9.26 12.83
C GLN A 23 -8.54 9.81 11.71
N ARG A 24 -7.23 9.54 11.81
CA ARG A 24 -6.25 10.05 10.84
C ARG A 24 -6.59 9.49 9.46
N THR A 25 -6.65 10.35 8.46
CA THR A 25 -6.91 9.93 7.07
C THR A 25 -5.65 9.38 6.40
N LEU A 26 -5.81 8.64 5.31
CA LEU A 26 -4.69 8.18 4.48
C LEU A 26 -3.82 9.36 4.02
N ARG A 27 -4.43 10.45 3.60
CA ARG A 27 -3.77 11.70 3.20
C ARG A 27 -2.90 12.25 4.33
N ASP A 28 -3.39 12.22 5.58
CA ASP A 28 -2.64 12.69 6.74
C ASP A 28 -1.46 11.76 7.09
N VAL A 29 -1.58 10.45 6.83
CA VAL A 29 -0.47 9.49 6.94
C VAL A 29 0.60 9.76 5.88
N ILE A 30 0.21 9.99 4.63
CA ILE A 30 1.13 10.23 3.51
C ILE A 30 1.78 11.63 3.62
N GLY A 31 1.15 12.56 4.35
CA GLY A 31 1.63 13.95 4.45
C GLY A 31 1.25 14.81 3.25
N ILE A 32 0.13 14.50 2.60
CA ILE A 32 -0.38 15.21 1.42
C ILE A 32 -1.35 16.31 1.86
N THR A 33 -1.29 17.49 1.24
CA THR A 33 -2.26 18.56 1.50
C THR A 33 -3.58 18.34 0.76
N ILE A 34 -4.67 18.95 1.22
CA ILE A 34 -5.97 18.89 0.50
C ILE A 34 -5.83 19.38 -0.95
N TYR A 35 -5.01 20.40 -1.17
CA TYR A 35 -4.72 20.91 -2.51
C TYR A 35 -4.02 19.87 -3.38
N GLN A 36 -2.97 19.23 -2.86
CA GLN A 36 -2.27 18.15 -3.56
C GLN A 36 -3.18 16.95 -3.85
N ALA A 37 -4.04 16.57 -2.91
CA ALA A 37 -5.04 15.52 -3.10
C ALA A 37 -6.01 15.84 -4.26
N ARG A 38 -6.50 17.08 -4.34
CA ARG A 38 -7.34 17.52 -5.47
C ARG A 38 -6.61 17.46 -6.81
N LEU A 39 -5.34 17.87 -6.85
CA LEU A 39 -4.52 17.77 -8.06
C LEU A 39 -4.34 16.31 -8.50
N LEU A 40 -4.12 15.38 -7.56
CA LEU A 40 -4.01 13.96 -7.86
C LEU A 40 -5.31 13.40 -8.43
N LEU A 41 -6.45 13.69 -7.80
CA LEU A 41 -7.78 13.27 -8.26
C LEU A 41 -8.10 13.79 -9.67
N GLN A 42 -7.68 15.01 -10.00
CA GLN A 42 -7.86 15.60 -11.33
C GLN A 42 -6.88 15.03 -12.37
N CYS A 43 -5.64 14.74 -11.95
CA CYS A 43 -4.58 14.30 -12.86
C CYS A 43 -4.67 12.81 -13.20
N TRP A 44 -4.97 11.97 -12.22
CA TRP A 44 -4.91 10.51 -12.37
C TRP A 44 -5.76 9.96 -13.53
N PRO A 45 -7.02 10.38 -13.74
CA PRO A 45 -7.80 9.92 -14.89
C PRO A 45 -7.15 10.23 -16.24
N ASN A 46 -6.33 11.28 -16.34
CA ASN A 46 -5.62 11.63 -17.57
C ASN A 46 -4.37 10.77 -17.81
N ILE A 47 -3.78 10.23 -16.74
CA ILE A 47 -2.66 9.28 -16.81
C ILE A 47 -3.20 7.86 -17.08
N TYR A 48 -4.30 7.51 -16.43
CA TYR A 48 -4.97 6.21 -16.53
C TYR A 48 -5.96 6.11 -17.70
N SER A 49 -6.18 7.17 -18.49
CA SER A 49 -7.27 7.29 -19.48
C SER A 49 -7.39 6.13 -20.48
N THR A 50 -6.29 5.44 -20.76
CA THR A 50 -6.20 4.32 -21.71
C THR A 50 -6.06 2.95 -21.03
N GLY A 51 -6.24 2.90 -19.70
CA GLY A 51 -6.16 1.70 -18.89
C GLY A 51 -4.84 0.95 -19.06
N GLN A 52 -4.93 -0.38 -19.13
CA GLN A 52 -3.78 -1.27 -19.32
C GLN A 52 -3.08 -1.10 -20.67
N SER A 53 -3.81 -0.67 -21.70
CA SER A 53 -3.26 -0.39 -23.04
C SER A 53 -2.59 0.98 -23.13
N GLY A 54 -2.56 1.73 -22.03
CA GLY A 54 -2.05 3.08 -22.02
C GLY A 54 -0.53 3.18 -22.11
N PRO A 55 0.00 4.34 -22.57
CA PRO A 55 1.45 4.59 -22.59
C PRO A 55 2.11 4.47 -21.22
N PHE A 56 1.39 4.79 -20.15
CA PHE A 56 1.87 4.62 -18.77
C PHE A 56 1.98 3.14 -18.41
N ALA A 57 0.89 2.40 -18.55
CA ALA A 57 0.78 0.98 -18.18
C ALA A 57 1.75 0.09 -18.96
N SER A 58 1.76 0.21 -20.29
CA SER A 58 2.62 -0.58 -21.19
C SER A 58 4.11 -0.39 -20.94
N GLN A 59 4.51 0.75 -20.39
CA GLN A 59 5.93 1.07 -20.14
C GLN A 59 6.37 0.79 -18.71
N LEU A 60 5.45 0.56 -17.77
CA LEU A 60 5.77 0.46 -16.35
C LEU A 60 6.80 -0.65 -16.05
N TYR A 61 6.46 -1.90 -16.38
CA TYR A 61 7.34 -3.04 -16.12
C TYR A 61 8.49 -3.15 -17.13
N SER A 62 8.34 -2.56 -18.32
CA SER A 62 9.45 -2.38 -19.27
C SER A 62 10.54 -1.45 -18.68
N ASN A 63 10.13 -0.34 -18.07
CA ASN A 63 11.05 0.60 -17.41
C ASN A 63 11.71 -0.03 -16.19
N LEU A 64 10.95 -0.79 -15.38
CA LEU A 64 11.52 -1.56 -14.28
C LEU A 64 12.59 -2.53 -14.79
N GLY A 65 12.29 -3.32 -15.83
CA GLY A 65 13.23 -4.30 -16.37
C GLY A 65 14.48 -3.68 -17.00
N LYS A 66 14.40 -2.46 -17.55
CA LYS A 66 15.57 -1.69 -18.02
C LYS A 66 16.45 -1.22 -16.88
N ARG A 67 15.84 -0.81 -15.76
CA ARG A 67 16.59 -0.32 -14.59
C ARG A 67 17.18 -1.46 -13.77
N ASN A 68 16.45 -2.58 -13.66
CA ASN A 68 16.84 -3.73 -12.88
C ASN A 68 16.75 -5.02 -13.73
N PRO A 69 17.88 -5.49 -14.31
CA PRO A 69 17.92 -6.71 -15.11
C PRO A 69 17.44 -7.94 -14.34
N LYS A 70 17.65 -7.98 -13.02
CA LYS A 70 17.20 -9.08 -12.17
C LYS A 70 15.67 -9.12 -12.05
N ALA A 71 15.04 -7.96 -11.90
CA ALA A 71 13.57 -7.84 -11.94
C ALA A 71 13.03 -8.35 -13.28
N LYS A 72 13.68 -7.97 -14.40
CA LYS A 72 13.33 -8.49 -15.73
C LYS A 72 13.41 -10.01 -15.79
N THR A 73 14.50 -10.61 -15.29
CA THR A 73 14.65 -12.07 -15.27
C THR A 73 13.56 -12.76 -14.46
N ILE A 74 13.21 -12.25 -13.28
CA ILE A 74 12.16 -12.83 -12.44
C ILE A 74 10.81 -12.78 -13.15
N LEU A 75 10.46 -11.63 -13.74
CA LEU A 75 9.22 -11.47 -14.51
C LEU A 75 9.18 -12.41 -15.72
N THR A 76 10.25 -12.47 -16.51
CA THR A 76 10.34 -13.37 -17.67
C THR A 76 10.24 -14.85 -17.28
N LYS A 77 10.85 -15.26 -16.15
CA LYS A 77 10.68 -16.62 -15.61
C LYS A 77 9.21 -16.88 -15.26
N ALA A 78 8.57 -15.94 -14.56
CA ALA A 78 7.16 -16.06 -14.16
C ALA A 78 6.21 -16.10 -15.38
N ASP A 79 6.46 -15.26 -16.39
CA ASP A 79 5.72 -15.28 -17.66
C ASP A 79 5.87 -16.63 -18.37
N GLY A 80 7.09 -17.20 -18.38
CA GLY A 80 7.32 -18.54 -18.90
C GLY A 80 6.48 -19.60 -18.18
N VAL A 81 6.43 -19.56 -16.85
CA VAL A 81 5.59 -20.46 -16.06
C VAL A 81 4.10 -20.27 -16.39
N ALA A 82 3.64 -19.02 -16.54
CA ALA A 82 2.25 -18.72 -16.90
C ALA A 82 1.85 -19.32 -18.25
N VAL A 83 2.76 -19.30 -19.24
CA VAL A 83 2.58 -19.97 -20.54
C VAL A 83 2.46 -21.49 -20.37
N PHE A 84 3.33 -22.11 -19.57
CA PHE A 84 3.27 -23.54 -19.32
C PHE A 84 2.03 -23.96 -18.53
N SER A 85 1.53 -23.10 -17.64
CA SER A 85 0.30 -23.33 -16.89
C SER A 85 -0.97 -22.97 -17.67
N GLN A 86 -0.86 -22.62 -18.96
CA GLN A 86 -1.99 -22.19 -19.80
C GLN A 86 -2.82 -21.06 -19.17
N SER A 87 -2.14 -20.11 -18.52
CA SER A 87 -2.83 -18.94 -17.96
C SER A 87 -3.29 -18.01 -19.08
N ASP A 88 -4.50 -17.49 -18.97
CA ASP A 88 -5.07 -16.51 -19.91
C ASP A 88 -4.33 -15.15 -19.89
N THR A 89 -3.46 -14.90 -18.91
CA THR A 89 -2.75 -13.62 -18.77
C THR A 89 -1.34 -13.85 -18.24
N ASP A 90 -0.35 -13.23 -18.90
CA ASP A 90 1.04 -13.28 -18.43
C ASP A 90 1.22 -12.49 -17.11
N CYS A 91 2.25 -12.85 -16.36
CA CYS A 91 2.54 -12.29 -15.04
C CYS A 91 2.76 -10.78 -15.13
N THR A 92 3.47 -10.31 -16.15
CA THR A 92 3.75 -8.88 -16.37
C THR A 92 2.47 -8.06 -16.61
N SER A 93 1.57 -8.55 -17.45
CA SER A 93 0.27 -7.92 -17.73
C SER A 93 -0.63 -7.87 -16.49
N MET A 94 -0.68 -8.97 -15.73
CA MET A 94 -1.41 -9.03 -14.47
C MET A 94 -0.87 -8.01 -13.45
N HIS A 95 0.45 -7.96 -13.25
CA HIS A 95 1.08 -7.03 -12.31
C HIS A 95 0.91 -5.57 -12.73
N THR A 96 0.88 -5.30 -14.04
CA THR A 96 0.54 -3.98 -14.58
C THR A 96 -0.86 -3.57 -14.13
N LYS A 97 -1.86 -4.42 -14.35
CA LYS A 97 -3.24 -4.17 -13.90
C LYS A 97 -3.30 -3.92 -12.39
N LEU A 98 -2.72 -4.80 -11.59
CA LEU A 98 -2.75 -4.70 -10.13
C LEU A 98 -2.09 -3.41 -9.63
N THR A 99 -1.00 -2.96 -10.28
CA THR A 99 -0.35 -1.69 -9.92
C THR A 99 -1.24 -0.48 -10.24
N LEU A 100 -1.95 -0.50 -11.37
CA LEU A 100 -2.89 0.57 -11.70
C LEU A 100 -4.07 0.63 -10.72
N GLU A 101 -4.64 -0.53 -10.40
CA GLU A 101 -5.73 -0.65 -9.42
C GLU A 101 -5.29 -0.19 -8.03
N LEU A 102 -4.06 -0.52 -7.61
CA LEU A 102 -3.49 -0.04 -6.36
C LEU A 102 -3.37 1.48 -6.32
N ILE A 103 -2.82 2.10 -7.37
CA ILE A 103 -2.67 3.56 -7.43
C ILE A 103 -4.05 4.24 -7.46
N ASP A 104 -5.00 3.71 -8.24
CA ASP A 104 -6.38 4.22 -8.28
C ASP A 104 -7.06 4.13 -6.91
N ALA A 105 -6.93 2.99 -6.23
CA ALA A 105 -7.47 2.79 -4.89
C ALA A 105 -6.89 3.79 -3.88
N ILE A 106 -5.57 4.00 -3.88
CA ILE A 106 -4.91 4.98 -3.00
C ILE A 106 -5.45 6.38 -3.27
N ILE A 107 -5.52 6.81 -4.54
CA ILE A 107 -5.94 8.17 -4.90
C ILE A 107 -7.42 8.41 -4.55
N ARG A 108 -8.30 7.42 -4.76
CA ARG A 108 -9.73 7.53 -4.42
C ARG A 108 -10.02 7.49 -2.93
N THR A 109 -9.12 6.91 -2.13
CA THR A 109 -9.33 6.68 -0.69
C THR A 109 -8.46 7.59 0.19
N LEU A 110 -7.91 8.68 -0.36
CA LEU A 110 -7.05 9.61 0.38
C LEU A 110 -7.69 10.17 1.66
N ASP A 111 -9.00 10.42 1.67
CA ASP A 111 -9.70 10.94 2.86
C ASP A 111 -10.32 9.83 3.74
N ASN A 112 -10.06 8.56 3.43
CA ASN A 112 -10.56 7.40 4.18
C ASN A 112 -9.53 6.95 5.24
N PRO A 113 -9.93 6.07 6.20
CA PRO A 113 -8.98 5.45 7.11
C PRO A 113 -7.88 4.66 6.39
N PRO A 114 -6.61 4.77 6.82
CA PRO A 114 -5.46 4.21 6.10
C PRO A 114 -5.31 2.69 6.21
N THR A 115 -5.93 2.07 7.23
CA THR A 115 -5.64 0.71 7.68
C THR A 115 -5.74 -0.33 6.55
N SER A 116 -6.80 -0.27 5.74
CA SER A 116 -7.00 -1.26 4.67
C SER A 116 -5.89 -1.21 3.61
N ILE A 117 -5.51 -0.01 3.17
CA ILE A 117 -4.46 0.18 2.17
C ILE A 117 -3.09 -0.21 2.72
N ILE A 118 -2.77 0.17 3.96
CA ILE A 118 -1.50 -0.20 4.60
C ILE A 118 -1.36 -1.71 4.73
N ASN A 119 -2.43 -2.38 5.20
CA ASN A 119 -2.45 -3.84 5.33
C ASN A 119 -2.24 -4.51 3.97
N TYR A 120 -2.93 -4.02 2.93
CA TYR A 120 -2.79 -4.56 1.58
C TYR A 120 -1.37 -4.38 1.00
N LEU A 121 -0.77 -3.20 1.15
CA LEU A 121 0.62 -2.96 0.74
C LEU A 121 1.61 -3.87 1.49
N THR A 122 1.37 -4.08 2.79
CA THR A 122 2.19 -4.97 3.61
C THR A 122 2.06 -6.43 3.14
N GLU A 123 0.84 -6.88 2.84
CA GLU A 123 0.57 -8.22 2.30
C GLU A 123 1.27 -8.46 0.95
N ILE A 124 1.24 -7.47 0.04
CA ILE A 124 1.99 -7.52 -1.23
C ILE A 124 3.48 -7.82 -0.95
N GLY A 125 4.08 -7.10 0.01
CA GLY A 125 5.47 -7.32 0.39
C GLY A 125 5.73 -8.72 0.95
N GLN A 126 4.81 -9.25 1.76
CA GLN A 126 4.91 -10.60 2.32
C GLN A 126 4.82 -11.68 1.24
N CYS A 127 3.91 -11.53 0.27
CA CYS A 127 3.74 -12.47 -0.84
C CYS A 127 4.99 -12.55 -1.72
N HIS A 128 5.72 -11.43 -1.89
CA HIS A 128 6.94 -11.39 -2.70
C HIS A 128 8.20 -11.83 -1.95
N ARG A 129 8.11 -12.08 -0.64
CA ARG A 129 9.27 -12.48 0.18
C ARG A 129 9.91 -13.79 -0.27
N THR A 130 9.11 -14.73 -0.79
CA THR A 130 9.61 -16.01 -1.29
C THR A 130 10.58 -15.84 -2.47
N LEU A 131 10.52 -14.70 -3.16
CA LEU A 131 11.41 -14.38 -4.27
C LEU A 131 12.79 -13.88 -3.81
N LYS A 132 13.04 -13.74 -2.50
CA LYS A 132 14.39 -13.42 -1.97
C LYS A 132 15.42 -14.45 -2.41
N ASP A 133 15.05 -15.73 -2.40
CA ASP A 133 15.93 -16.83 -2.82
C ASP A 133 16.19 -16.80 -4.33
N GLU A 134 15.23 -16.27 -5.10
CA GLU A 134 15.40 -15.96 -6.53
C GLU A 134 16.18 -14.66 -6.78
N GLY A 135 16.62 -13.96 -5.73
CA GLY A 135 17.43 -12.74 -5.78
C GLY A 135 16.64 -11.43 -5.82
N MET A 136 15.37 -11.42 -5.43
CA MET A 136 14.60 -10.20 -5.22
C MET A 136 15.07 -9.49 -3.94
N SER A 137 15.70 -8.34 -4.08
CA SER A 137 16.10 -7.49 -2.96
C SER A 137 15.04 -6.46 -2.61
N THR A 138 15.13 -5.86 -1.43
CA THR A 138 14.26 -4.74 -1.03
C THR A 138 14.42 -3.50 -1.92
N ALA A 139 15.63 -3.28 -2.45
CA ALA A 139 15.91 -2.18 -3.38
C ALA A 139 15.12 -2.28 -4.70
N MET A 140 14.65 -3.48 -5.08
CA MET A 140 13.79 -3.65 -6.26
C MET A 140 12.45 -2.90 -6.12
N TRP A 141 11.99 -2.64 -4.89
CA TRP A 141 10.81 -1.81 -4.65
C TRP A 141 11.07 -0.33 -4.91
N ASP A 142 12.26 0.17 -4.57
CA ASP A 142 12.69 1.52 -4.94
C ASP A 142 12.79 1.64 -6.46
N ASP A 143 13.26 0.58 -7.11
CA ASP A 143 13.33 0.52 -8.57
C ASP A 143 11.96 0.55 -9.25
N LEU A 144 10.95 -0.09 -8.64
CA LEU A 144 9.55 0.01 -9.07
C LEU A 144 9.02 1.43 -8.85
N GLY A 145 9.33 2.04 -7.71
CA GLY A 145 8.94 3.42 -7.41
C GLY A 145 9.46 4.41 -8.47
N ASP A 146 10.72 4.28 -8.86
CA ASP A 146 11.31 5.08 -9.93
C ASP A 146 10.68 4.81 -11.30
N ALA A 147 10.31 3.56 -11.60
CA ALA A 147 9.60 3.23 -12.84
C ALA A 147 8.21 3.87 -12.91
N ILE A 148 7.46 3.87 -11.79
CA ILE A 148 6.19 4.60 -11.66
C ILE A 148 6.42 6.10 -11.87
N LEU A 149 7.43 6.64 -11.19
CA LEU A 149 7.77 8.06 -11.24
C LEU A 149 8.13 8.54 -12.65
N GLU A 150 8.93 7.75 -13.37
CA GLU A 150 9.27 7.99 -14.77
C GLU A 150 8.03 7.98 -15.66
N GLY A 151 7.11 7.04 -15.45
CA GLY A 151 5.85 6.95 -16.18
C GLY A 151 4.96 8.19 -15.96
N VAL A 152 4.73 8.59 -14.71
CA VAL A 152 3.83 9.73 -14.41
C VAL A 152 4.42 11.07 -14.88
N ARG A 153 5.74 11.21 -14.93
CA ARG A 153 6.43 12.43 -15.40
C ARG A 153 6.27 12.70 -16.89
N LYS A 154 5.89 11.68 -17.68
CA LYS A 154 5.56 11.87 -19.10
C LYS A 154 4.26 12.66 -19.29
N ASN A 155 3.41 12.72 -18.27
CA ASN A 155 2.24 13.58 -18.30
C ASN A 155 2.65 15.05 -18.11
N ASP A 156 2.23 15.90 -19.04
CA ASP A 156 2.60 17.32 -19.07
C ASP A 156 2.15 18.09 -17.83
N LEU A 157 1.01 17.74 -17.24
CA LEU A 157 0.51 18.39 -16.03
C LEU A 157 1.44 18.11 -14.84
N VAL A 158 1.85 16.85 -14.67
CA VAL A 158 2.81 16.43 -13.64
C VAL A 158 4.14 17.16 -13.84
N ARG A 159 4.65 17.18 -15.07
CA ARG A 159 5.94 17.81 -15.39
C ARG A 159 5.96 19.31 -15.06
N ARG A 160 4.84 20.02 -15.26
CA ARG A 160 4.77 21.48 -15.03
C ARG A 160 4.44 21.83 -13.57
N HIS A 161 3.60 21.05 -12.88
CA HIS A 161 3.06 21.43 -11.58
C HIS A 161 3.88 20.93 -10.38
N LYS A 162 4.58 21.83 -9.67
CA LYS A 162 5.47 21.48 -8.54
C LYS A 162 4.78 20.68 -7.42
N GLU A 163 3.62 21.14 -6.96
CA GLU A 163 2.90 20.46 -5.88
C GLU A 163 2.40 19.07 -6.26
N LEU A 164 1.98 18.88 -7.52
CA LEU A 164 1.61 17.56 -8.03
C LEU A 164 2.82 16.62 -8.08
N ARG A 165 4.01 17.10 -8.47
CA ARG A 165 5.24 16.28 -8.39
C ARG A 165 5.56 15.86 -6.96
N ARG A 166 5.43 16.77 -5.99
CA ARG A 166 5.63 16.46 -4.57
C ARG A 166 4.61 15.41 -4.09
N ALA A 167 3.35 15.54 -4.51
CA ALA A 167 2.30 14.59 -4.17
C ALA A 167 2.59 13.18 -4.73
N TRP A 168 3.02 13.08 -5.99
CA TRP A 168 3.43 11.81 -6.59
C TRP A 168 4.61 11.16 -5.87
N LEU A 169 5.64 11.94 -5.51
CA LEU A 169 6.77 11.44 -4.72
C LEU A 169 6.30 10.88 -3.37
N ALA A 170 5.38 11.56 -2.69
CA ALA A 170 4.85 11.11 -1.41
C ALA A 170 4.03 9.81 -1.55
N ILE A 171 3.19 9.68 -2.58
CA ILE A 171 2.46 8.43 -2.87
C ILE A 171 3.43 7.28 -3.14
N ILE A 172 4.45 7.50 -3.97
CA ILE A 172 5.40 6.45 -4.35
C ILE A 172 6.23 6.01 -3.15
N ALA A 173 6.70 6.96 -2.33
CA ALA A 173 7.39 6.64 -1.08
C ALA A 173 6.49 5.83 -0.16
N PHE A 174 5.24 6.26 0.04
CA PHE A 174 4.25 5.52 0.83
C PHE A 174 4.03 4.09 0.34
N ILE A 175 3.84 3.88 -0.98
CA ILE A 175 3.66 2.55 -1.56
C ILE A 175 4.89 1.68 -1.27
N THR A 176 6.07 2.16 -1.66
CA THR A 176 7.31 1.38 -1.59
C THR A 176 7.70 1.08 -0.14
N ASP A 177 7.53 2.02 0.79
CA ASP A 177 7.88 1.85 2.20
C ASP A 177 6.98 0.83 2.91
N ASN A 178 5.67 0.82 2.64
CA ASN A 178 4.77 -0.18 3.23
C ASN A 178 5.00 -1.58 2.63
N ILE A 179 5.27 -1.68 1.34
CA ILE A 179 5.65 -2.96 0.73
C ILE A 179 6.98 -3.46 1.30
N LYS A 180 7.99 -2.60 1.43
CA LYS A 180 9.30 -2.94 2.04
C LYS A 180 9.14 -3.43 3.47
N GLN A 181 8.23 -2.85 4.27
CA GLN A 181 7.91 -3.33 5.61
C GLN A 181 7.44 -4.78 5.57
N GLY A 182 6.40 -5.09 4.78
CA GLY A 182 5.90 -6.46 4.62
C GLY A 182 6.95 -7.44 4.10
N HIS A 183 7.78 -7.00 3.16
CA HIS A 183 8.87 -7.81 2.59
C HIS A 183 9.94 -8.19 3.63
N ASN A 184 10.12 -7.36 4.65
CA ASN A 184 11.09 -7.54 5.72
C ASN A 184 10.52 -8.13 7.01
N THR A 185 9.20 -8.18 7.18
CA THR A 185 8.58 -8.79 8.35
C THR A 185 9.04 -10.25 8.48
N PHE A 186 9.75 -10.59 9.55
CA PHE A 186 9.98 -11.99 9.91
C PHE A 186 8.64 -12.59 10.28
N LYS A 187 8.30 -13.79 9.77
CA LYS A 187 7.20 -14.55 10.37
C LYS A 187 7.59 -14.68 11.83
N ALA A 188 6.85 -14.04 12.73
CA ALA A 188 6.99 -14.35 14.14
C ALA A 188 6.80 -15.86 14.22
N SER A 189 7.78 -16.57 14.77
CA SER A 189 7.55 -17.93 15.23
C SER A 189 6.27 -17.90 16.07
N PRO A 190 5.39 -18.92 15.98
CA PRO A 190 4.19 -18.98 16.80
C PRO A 190 4.59 -18.64 18.24
N SER A 191 4.00 -17.58 18.79
CA SER A 191 4.30 -17.21 20.16
C SER A 191 3.94 -18.42 21.02
N THR A 192 4.74 -18.69 22.07
CA THR A 192 4.53 -19.82 22.99
C THR A 192 3.12 -19.89 23.61
N ASN A 193 2.31 -18.85 23.45
CA ASN A 193 0.89 -18.84 23.84
C ASN A 193 0.02 -19.74 22.95
N ASP A 194 0.36 -19.93 21.66
CA ASP A 194 -0.39 -20.80 20.73
C ASP A 194 -0.11 -22.29 20.95
N ILE A 195 1.00 -22.63 21.63
CA ILE A 195 1.36 -24.01 21.97
C ILE A 195 0.55 -24.51 23.18
N ASN A 196 0.28 -23.64 24.15
CA ASN A 196 -0.52 -24.01 25.32
C ASN A 196 -2.00 -24.26 24.99
N ASP A 197 -2.56 -23.59 23.97
CA ASP A 197 -3.97 -23.77 23.60
C ASP A 197 -4.21 -25.04 22.76
N ARG A 198 -3.17 -25.59 22.13
CA ARG A 198 -3.21 -26.90 21.46
C ARG A 198 -3.07 -28.05 22.45
N ASN A 199 -2.18 -27.93 23.43
CA ASN A 199 -2.00 -28.97 24.45
C ASN A 199 -3.21 -29.13 25.39
N ASN A 200 -4.02 -28.08 25.59
CA ASN A 200 -5.24 -28.16 26.40
C ASN A 200 -6.46 -28.75 25.67
N LYS A 201 -6.42 -28.90 24.34
CA LYS A 201 -7.50 -29.53 23.56
C LYS A 201 -7.29 -31.02 23.32
N GLU A 202 -6.10 -31.55 23.58
CA GLU A 202 -5.79 -32.99 23.46
C GLU A 202 -5.96 -33.75 24.80
N GLN A 203 -6.44 -33.09 25.87
CA GLN A 203 -6.64 -33.69 27.19
C GLN A 203 -8.10 -33.69 27.69
N ASN A 204 -9.08 -33.41 26.83
CA ASN A 204 -10.51 -33.57 27.15
C ASN A 204 -11.23 -34.44 26.12
#